data_AF-A0A7S1FS54-F1
#
_entry.id   AF-A0A7S1FS54-F1
#
_cell.length_a   1.000
_cell.length_b   1.000
_cell.length_c   1.000
_cell.angle_alpha   90.00
_cell.angle_beta   90.00
_cell.angle_gamma   90.00
#
_symmetry.space_group_name_H-M   'P 1'
#
loop_
_entity.id
_entity.type
_entity.pdbx_description
1 polymer ?
#
loop_
_entity_poly.entity_id
_entity_poly.type
_entity_poly.pdbx_seq_one_letter_code
_entity_poly.pdbx_strand_id
1 'polypeptide(L)'
;ELLYCLLRSANCKSDPSWQYRSSRGSSESAPYAPIPRGTVTVKRKEEEEAGLAVSLRIEVSHNAGRNVTTMIGPLSNSRGKATDHPTTARIVETDPVSPSQLLVTEIMILAGEALGLWGLKKDIILPYRCQPKMDVRTREMEWNYLTILEENNIGDGYCAAWYSRRFCEPVSVELKPGPHSGLGLATYVQWSSPIRRYCDLQVHSTVKQYLRREKIKELVKGGGIVPDLVSDEDIGESVHDLLKGSGQTSGCKVFSIDYNESIGLQKTARLLQNKSQTYWMLEFIRRFINSIPNDEESKGGGAGTSIDKKKFKAVVLGCLDANAGLYVIYLYDLGIERTYRSEARLKLEPGDEIWFIFSKIDPKLGILKLSAVSMPVGLGRQSKK
;
A
#
# COMPACT_ATOMS: atom_id res chain seq x y z
N GLU A 1 7.75 -1.25 28.95
CA GLU A 1 8.83 -0.50 28.27
C GLU A 1 8.58 -0.32 26.78
N LEU A 2 8.53 -1.38 25.96
CA LEU A 2 8.24 -1.30 24.51
C LEU A 2 7.05 -0.39 24.15
N LEU A 3 5.91 -0.54 24.84
CA LEU A 3 4.71 0.29 24.70
C LEU A 3 4.92 1.78 25.01
N TYR A 4 5.86 2.09 25.92
CA TYR A 4 6.17 3.44 26.38
C TYR A 4 7.13 4.15 25.41
N CYS A 5 8.05 3.40 24.80
CA CYS A 5 8.96 3.94 23.79
C CYS A 5 8.25 4.23 22.46
N LEU A 6 7.29 3.37 22.06
CA LEU A 6 6.40 3.60 20.91
C LEU A 6 5.66 4.95 20.96
N LEU A 7 5.24 5.38 22.16
CA LEU A 7 4.50 6.62 22.36
C LEU A 7 5.36 7.91 22.32
N ARG A 8 6.69 7.79 22.43
CA ARG A 8 7.62 8.95 22.40
C ARG A 8 8.32 9.17 21.06
N SER A 9 8.26 8.21 20.13
CA SER A 9 8.93 8.33 18.84
C SER A 9 8.12 9.17 17.86
N ALA A 10 8.52 10.43 17.66
CA ALA A 10 7.96 11.30 16.61
C ALA A 10 8.54 11.00 15.21
N ASN A 11 9.54 10.12 15.10
CA ASN A 11 10.30 9.89 13.88
C ASN A 11 10.54 8.39 13.68
N CYS A 12 10.01 7.80 12.60
CA CYS A 12 9.90 6.34 12.48
C CYS A 12 11.27 5.62 12.40
N LYS A 13 12.35 6.28 11.94
CA LYS A 13 13.71 5.70 12.01
C LYS A 13 14.29 5.57 13.44
N SER A 14 13.75 6.33 14.40
CA SER A 14 14.07 6.20 15.83
C SER A 14 13.03 5.37 16.60
N ASP A 15 12.04 4.78 15.91
CA ASP A 15 11.07 3.88 16.53
C ASP A 15 11.71 2.51 16.84
N PRO A 16 11.68 2.04 18.10
CA PRO A 16 12.16 0.71 18.46
C PRO A 16 11.49 -0.44 17.70
N SER A 17 10.24 -0.30 17.25
CA SER A 17 9.55 -1.35 16.49
C SER A 17 10.14 -1.49 15.09
N TRP A 18 10.33 -0.36 14.38
CA TRP A 18 11.01 -0.31 13.09
C TRP A 18 12.46 -0.81 13.20
N GLN A 19 13.19 -0.41 14.25
CA GLN A 19 14.56 -0.91 14.50
C GLN A 19 14.60 -2.42 14.75
N TYR A 20 13.68 -2.95 15.56
CA TYR A 20 13.55 -4.38 15.82
C TYR A 20 13.26 -5.16 14.52
N ARG A 21 12.24 -4.75 13.75
CA ARG A 21 11.89 -5.41 12.48
C ARG A 21 13.02 -5.30 11.45
N SER A 22 13.71 -4.15 11.39
CA SER A 22 14.91 -3.95 10.54
C SER A 22 16.07 -4.88 10.93
N SER A 23 16.37 -5.03 12.22
CA SER A 23 17.39 -5.97 12.71
C SER A 23 17.09 -7.44 12.39
N ARG A 24 15.81 -7.78 12.16
CA ARG A 24 15.35 -9.10 11.69
C ARG A 24 15.38 -9.25 10.17
N GLY A 25 15.84 -8.24 9.43
CA GLY A 25 15.91 -8.24 7.97
C GLY A 25 14.57 -7.89 7.30
N SER A 26 13.76 -7.04 7.92
CA SER A 26 12.57 -6.44 7.29
C SER A 26 12.95 -5.62 6.06
N SER A 27 12.26 -5.84 4.93
CA SER A 27 12.43 -5.04 3.71
C SER A 27 11.79 -3.65 3.79
N GLU A 28 11.10 -3.30 4.88
CA GLU A 28 10.70 -1.89 5.16
C GLU A 28 11.91 -1.00 5.48
N SER A 29 13.08 -1.60 5.75
CA SER A 29 14.34 -0.85 5.83
C SER A 29 14.93 -0.46 4.47
N ALA A 30 14.48 -1.08 3.36
CA ALA A 30 15.08 -0.91 2.03
C ALA A 30 14.63 0.36 1.26
N PRO A 31 13.34 0.78 1.24
CA PRO A 31 12.94 2.01 0.55
C PRO A 31 13.04 3.23 1.48
N TYR A 32 14.10 4.03 1.36
CA TYR A 32 14.32 5.22 2.21
C TYR A 32 13.39 6.42 1.95
N ALA A 33 12.57 6.38 0.90
CA ALA A 33 11.63 7.44 0.53
C ALA A 33 10.35 6.85 -0.11
N PRO A 34 9.28 6.57 0.64
CA PRO A 34 8.02 6.12 0.05
C PRO A 34 7.49 7.10 -0.98
N ILE A 35 7.06 6.60 -2.13
CA ILE A 35 6.35 7.40 -3.13
C ILE A 35 4.94 7.68 -2.58
N PRO A 36 4.56 8.96 -2.34
CA PRO A 36 3.23 9.29 -1.85
C PRO A 36 2.14 8.88 -2.84
N ARG A 37 0.94 8.56 -2.36
CA ARG A 37 -0.17 8.11 -3.20
C ARG A 37 -1.43 8.93 -3.02
N GLY A 38 -2.03 9.31 -4.15
CA GLY A 38 -3.32 9.94 -4.21
C GLY A 38 -4.45 8.99 -3.84
N THR A 39 -5.16 9.29 -2.75
CA THR A 39 -6.37 8.62 -2.27
C THR A 39 -7.56 9.56 -2.40
N VAL A 40 -8.61 9.14 -3.11
CA VAL A 40 -9.83 9.94 -3.27
C VAL A 40 -10.89 9.51 -2.26
N THR A 41 -11.49 10.50 -1.59
CA THR A 41 -12.68 10.34 -0.75
C THR A 41 -13.88 10.98 -1.44
N VAL A 42 -15.02 10.29 -1.42
CA VAL A 42 -16.30 10.80 -1.93
C VAL A 42 -17.26 10.97 -0.76
N LYS A 43 -17.92 12.12 -0.67
CA LYS A 43 -18.96 12.42 0.33
C LYS A 43 -20.19 12.98 -0.38
N ARG A 44 -21.38 12.73 0.15
CA ARG A 44 -22.60 13.40 -0.33
C ARG A 44 -22.62 14.84 0.18
N LYS A 45 -22.90 15.80 -0.69
CA LYS A 45 -23.16 17.22 -0.35
C LYS A 45 -24.18 17.78 -1.33
N GLU A 46 -25.19 18.46 -0.83
CA GLU A 46 -26.31 18.96 -1.66
C GLU A 46 -25.90 20.14 -2.56
N GLU A 47 -24.82 20.84 -2.21
CA GLU A 47 -24.32 22.05 -2.89
C GLU A 47 -23.31 21.79 -4.03
N GLU A 48 -22.87 20.54 -4.25
CA GLU A 48 -21.83 20.21 -5.26
C GLU A 48 -22.39 19.52 -6.51
N GLU A 49 -21.64 19.55 -7.62
CA GLU A 49 -22.05 19.00 -8.92
C GLU A 49 -22.42 17.50 -8.81
N ALA A 50 -23.66 17.18 -9.20
CA ALA A 50 -24.32 15.88 -9.03
C ALA A 50 -24.51 15.40 -7.56
N GLY A 51 -24.49 16.32 -6.58
CA GLY A 51 -24.75 16.02 -5.17
C GLY A 51 -23.60 15.29 -4.44
N LEU A 52 -22.41 15.25 -5.05
CA LEU A 52 -21.26 14.48 -4.59
C LEU A 52 -19.99 15.34 -4.58
N ALA A 53 -19.39 15.44 -3.39
CA ALA A 53 -18.10 16.06 -3.15
C ALA A 53 -16.97 15.05 -3.29
N VAL A 54 -15.97 15.38 -4.11
CA VAL A 54 -14.81 14.52 -4.38
C VAL A 54 -13.54 15.24 -3.95
N SER A 55 -12.83 14.68 -2.97
CA SER A 55 -11.60 15.27 -2.42
C SER A 55 -10.42 14.33 -2.55
N LEU A 56 -9.28 14.84 -3.03
CA LEU A 56 -8.01 14.14 -3.08
C LEU A 56 -7.20 14.38 -1.79
N ARG A 57 -6.68 13.30 -1.23
CA ARG A 57 -5.58 13.32 -0.25
C ARG A 57 -4.36 12.68 -0.90
N ILE A 58 -3.17 13.17 -0.61
CA ILE A 58 -1.94 12.46 -0.98
C ILE A 58 -1.34 11.98 0.34
N GLU A 59 -1.07 10.68 0.43
CA GLU A 59 -0.73 9.99 1.68
C GLU A 59 0.48 9.05 1.46
N VAL A 60 1.39 9.00 2.43
CA VAL A 60 2.48 8.02 2.47
C VAL A 60 2.03 6.75 3.20
N SER A 61 2.50 5.58 2.75
CA SER A 61 2.23 4.31 3.41
C SER A 61 2.85 4.26 4.81
N HIS A 62 2.08 3.80 5.80
CA HIS A 62 2.43 3.93 7.23
C HIS A 62 3.73 3.24 7.65
N ASN A 63 4.21 2.27 6.86
CA ASN A 63 5.35 1.41 7.16
C ASN A 63 6.70 1.98 6.68
N ALA A 64 6.72 3.17 6.07
CA ALA A 64 7.84 3.61 5.23
C ALA A 64 8.66 4.80 5.78
N GLY A 65 8.72 4.97 7.09
CA GLY A 65 9.85 5.67 7.73
C GLY A 65 9.93 7.20 7.64
N ARG A 66 9.14 7.85 6.77
CA ARG A 66 9.15 9.31 6.56
C ARG A 66 7.74 9.90 6.59
N ASN A 67 7.54 10.81 7.53
CA ASN A 67 6.36 11.67 7.66
C ASN A 67 6.73 13.08 7.17
N VAL A 68 6.00 13.61 6.19
CA VAL A 68 6.05 15.00 5.68
C VAL A 68 4.53 15.38 5.52
N THR A 69 3.99 16.61 5.61
CA THR A 69 2.50 16.83 5.74
C THR A 69 1.75 18.03 5.07
N THR A 70 0.95 17.78 4.02
CA THR A 70 -0.08 18.69 3.48
C THR A 70 -1.16 17.94 2.69
N MET A 71 -2.35 18.55 2.65
CA MET A 71 -3.53 18.13 1.91
C MET A 71 -3.89 19.12 0.80
N ILE A 72 -4.38 18.64 -0.34
CA ILE A 72 -5.12 19.49 -1.29
C ILE A 72 -6.61 19.47 -0.88
N GLY A 73 -6.94 20.34 0.09
CA GLY A 73 -8.33 20.63 0.42
C GLY A 73 -9.05 21.38 -0.71
N PRO A 74 -10.40 21.34 -0.77
CA PRO A 74 -11.15 22.15 -1.72
C PRO A 74 -10.90 23.65 -1.49
N LEU A 75 -11.06 24.45 -2.54
CA LEU A 75 -10.92 25.91 -2.53
C LEU A 75 -11.81 26.56 -1.45
N SER A 76 -11.25 26.84 -0.27
CA SER A 76 -11.91 27.60 0.79
C SER A 76 -10.94 28.53 1.50
N ASN A 77 -10.92 29.78 1.05
CA ASN A 77 -10.63 31.02 1.79
C ASN A 77 -9.64 30.96 2.98
N SER A 78 -8.36 30.70 2.70
CA SER A 78 -7.27 31.08 3.61
C SER A 78 -6.67 32.42 3.18
N ARG A 79 -6.86 33.48 3.97
CA ARG A 79 -6.27 34.81 3.74
C ARG A 79 -4.75 34.78 3.96
N GLY A 80 -3.99 34.41 2.93
CA GLY A 80 -2.54 34.57 2.87
C GLY A 80 -2.17 35.49 1.70
N LYS A 81 -1.27 36.46 1.93
CA LYS A 81 -0.79 37.34 0.85
C LYS A 81 -0.11 36.50 -0.23
N ALA A 82 -0.53 36.70 -1.48
CA ALA A 82 0.24 36.23 -2.62
C ALA A 82 1.57 36.99 -2.67
N THR A 83 2.67 36.26 -2.78
CA THR A 83 3.98 36.78 -3.20
C THR A 83 4.31 36.13 -4.53
N ASP A 84 4.48 36.95 -5.57
CA ASP A 84 4.67 36.49 -6.94
C ASP A 84 6.02 35.78 -7.12
N HIS A 85 6.01 34.49 -7.46
CA HIS A 85 6.97 33.81 -8.33
C HIS A 85 6.53 32.33 -8.54
N PRO A 86 6.47 31.80 -9.78
CA PRO A 86 6.07 30.42 -10.06
C PRO A 86 7.26 29.44 -9.92
N THR A 87 8.04 29.58 -8.84
CA THR A 87 9.32 28.85 -8.67
C THR A 87 9.46 28.28 -7.28
N THR A 88 8.55 27.37 -6.92
CA THR A 88 8.83 26.37 -5.89
C THR A 88 8.02 25.13 -6.23
N ALA A 89 8.67 23.96 -6.22
CA ALA A 89 7.92 22.72 -6.25
C ALA A 89 6.96 22.75 -5.05
N ARG A 90 5.65 22.60 -5.31
CA ARG A 90 4.72 22.23 -4.24
C ARG A 90 5.05 20.80 -3.87
N ILE A 91 6.03 20.67 -2.97
CA ILE A 91 6.17 19.50 -2.13
C ILE A 91 4.82 19.40 -1.43
N VAL A 92 3.96 18.51 -1.91
CA VAL A 92 2.76 18.09 -1.18
C VAL A 92 3.26 17.10 -0.16
N GLU A 93 3.04 17.35 1.12
CA GLU A 93 3.97 16.77 2.06
C GLU A 93 3.44 15.44 2.67
N THR A 94 2.11 15.27 2.90
CA THR A 94 1.35 14.01 3.27
C THR A 94 1.27 13.41 4.73
N ASP A 95 0.43 13.96 5.64
CA ASP A 95 0.18 13.67 7.11
C ASP A 95 1.03 12.60 7.88
N PRO A 96 1.58 12.90 9.09
CA PRO A 96 2.35 11.91 9.83
C PRO A 96 1.44 10.78 10.31
N VAL A 97 1.94 9.54 10.31
CA VAL A 97 1.24 8.44 10.98
C VAL A 97 1.11 8.80 12.46
N SER A 98 -0.12 8.85 12.97
CA SER A 98 -0.33 9.17 14.39
C SER A 98 0.28 8.09 15.30
N PRO A 99 0.85 8.44 16.47
CA PRO A 99 1.37 7.44 17.41
C PRO A 99 0.34 6.37 17.80
N SER A 100 -0.95 6.72 17.80
CA SER A 100 -2.07 5.80 18.01
C SER A 100 -2.23 4.77 16.87
N GLN A 101 -2.12 5.18 15.60
CA GLN A 101 -2.15 4.25 14.46
C GLN A 101 -0.95 3.31 14.48
N LEU A 102 0.25 3.83 14.78
CA LEU A 102 1.48 3.05 14.91
C LEU A 102 1.34 2.00 16.02
N LEU A 103 0.91 2.41 17.22
CA LEU A 103 0.68 1.51 18.36
C LEU A 103 -0.30 0.38 18.02
N VAL A 104 -1.46 0.71 17.41
CA VAL A 104 -2.46 -0.30 17.02
C VAL A 104 -1.91 -1.24 15.95
N THR A 105 -1.14 -0.71 14.98
CA THR A 105 -0.52 -1.49 13.91
C THR A 105 0.47 -2.51 14.47
N GLU A 106 1.42 -2.08 15.29
CA GLU A 106 2.44 -2.97 15.87
C GLU A 106 1.83 -4.01 16.84
N ILE A 107 0.81 -3.65 17.62
CA ILE A 107 0.06 -4.64 18.44
C ILE A 107 -0.63 -5.69 17.57
N MET A 108 -1.26 -5.28 16.45
CA MET A 108 -1.88 -6.23 15.51
C MET A 108 -0.85 -7.10 14.77
N ILE A 109 0.34 -6.57 14.48
CA ILE A 109 1.45 -7.33 13.89
C ILE A 109 1.94 -8.38 14.88
N LEU A 110 2.26 -7.96 16.12
CA LEU A 110 2.72 -8.84 17.21
C LEU A 110 1.72 -9.97 17.49
N ALA A 111 0.43 -9.66 17.56
CA ALA A 111 -0.62 -10.66 17.77
C ALA A 111 -0.72 -11.66 16.61
N GLY A 112 -0.39 -11.24 15.38
CA GLY A 112 -0.36 -12.13 14.21
C GLY A 112 0.90 -12.98 14.09
N GLU A 113 2.06 -12.48 14.57
CA GLU A 113 3.28 -13.28 14.74
C GLU A 113 3.06 -14.35 15.82
N ALA A 114 2.56 -13.96 17.00
CA ALA A 114 2.30 -14.86 18.11
C ALA A 114 1.34 -16.00 17.74
N LEU A 115 0.28 -15.69 16.97
CA LEU A 115 -0.65 -16.70 16.49
C LEU A 115 -0.01 -17.64 15.45
N GLY A 116 0.83 -17.12 14.54
CA GLY A 116 1.58 -17.95 13.59
C GLY A 116 2.56 -18.90 14.26
N LEU A 117 3.29 -18.43 15.28
CA LEU A 117 4.21 -19.24 16.09
C LEU A 117 3.46 -20.29 16.93
N TRP A 118 2.29 -19.93 17.48
CA TRP A 118 1.43 -20.87 18.20
C TRP A 118 0.87 -21.96 17.28
N GLY A 119 0.38 -21.58 16.09
CA GLY A 119 -0.12 -22.51 15.08
C GLY A 119 0.96 -23.51 14.65
N LEU A 120 2.17 -23.03 14.36
CA LEU A 120 3.33 -23.87 14.09
C LEU A 120 3.65 -24.83 15.25
N LYS A 121 3.67 -24.34 16.49
CA LYS A 121 3.95 -25.18 17.69
C LYS A 121 2.88 -26.25 17.95
N LYS A 122 1.65 -26.02 17.49
CA LYS A 122 0.50 -26.90 17.69
C LYS A 122 0.11 -27.73 16.46
N ASP A 123 0.88 -27.63 15.37
CA ASP A 123 0.61 -28.25 14.06
C ASP A 123 -0.79 -27.93 13.51
N ILE A 124 -1.18 -26.65 13.61
CA ILE A 124 -2.47 -26.14 13.15
C ILE A 124 -2.33 -25.48 11.77
N ILE A 125 -3.15 -25.92 10.83
CA ILE A 125 -3.25 -25.33 9.49
C ILE A 125 -3.92 -23.95 9.59
N LEU A 126 -3.14 -22.90 9.29
CA LEU A 126 -3.54 -21.51 9.28
C LEU A 126 -3.20 -20.85 7.93
N PRO A 127 -3.86 -19.74 7.55
CA PRO A 127 -3.56 -18.99 6.34
C PRO A 127 -2.41 -18.00 6.63
N TYR A 128 -1.19 -18.48 6.52
CA TYR A 128 0.01 -17.67 6.68
C TYR A 128 0.13 -16.67 5.53
N ARG A 129 0.43 -15.42 5.84
CA ARG A 129 0.74 -14.40 4.83
C ARG A 129 2.24 -14.39 4.62
N CYS A 130 2.67 -14.95 3.50
CA CYS A 130 4.07 -15.15 3.18
C CYS A 130 4.56 -14.08 2.20
N GLN A 131 5.81 -13.69 2.35
CA GLN A 131 6.54 -12.86 1.39
C GLN A 131 8.02 -13.27 1.47
N PRO A 132 8.60 -13.86 0.43
CA PRO A 132 10.00 -14.28 0.47
C PRO A 132 10.94 -13.07 0.57
N LYS A 133 12.18 -13.33 0.98
CA LYS A 133 13.22 -12.28 1.08
C LYS A 133 13.49 -11.67 -0.29
N MET A 134 13.90 -10.40 -0.30
CA MET A 134 14.31 -9.72 -1.53
C MET A 134 15.43 -10.49 -2.23
N ASP A 135 15.27 -10.74 -3.52
CA ASP A 135 16.30 -11.41 -4.32
C ASP A 135 17.37 -10.42 -4.77
N VAL A 136 18.28 -10.07 -3.85
CA VAL A 136 19.43 -9.21 -4.15
C VAL A 136 20.53 -9.97 -4.91
N ARG A 137 20.66 -11.28 -4.69
CA ARG A 137 21.81 -12.07 -5.15
C ARG A 137 21.79 -12.38 -6.64
N THR A 138 20.64 -12.69 -7.23
CA THR A 138 20.58 -12.95 -8.68
C THR A 138 20.59 -11.66 -9.52
N ARG A 139 20.41 -10.51 -8.86
CA ARG A 139 20.14 -9.20 -9.46
C ARG A 139 21.22 -8.15 -9.16
N GLU A 140 22.48 -8.57 -9.05
CA GLU A 140 23.61 -7.70 -8.70
C GLU A 140 23.71 -6.43 -9.58
N MET A 141 23.48 -6.53 -10.89
CA MET A 141 23.46 -5.37 -11.80
C MET A 141 22.31 -4.39 -11.49
N GLU A 142 21.11 -4.90 -11.20
CA GLU A 142 19.98 -4.06 -10.78
C GLU A 142 20.25 -3.44 -9.40
N TRP A 143 20.92 -4.18 -8.50
CA TRP A 143 21.27 -3.70 -7.16
C TRP A 143 22.27 -2.54 -7.22
N ASN A 144 23.33 -2.66 -8.03
CA ASN A 144 24.28 -1.57 -8.26
C ASN A 144 23.59 -0.32 -8.85
N TYR A 145 22.62 -0.52 -9.75
CA TYR A 145 21.82 0.59 -10.29
C TYR A 145 20.92 1.24 -9.23
N LEU A 146 20.27 0.44 -8.36
CA LEU A 146 19.51 0.95 -7.22
C LEU A 146 20.41 1.79 -6.29
N THR A 147 21.59 1.29 -5.95
CA THR A 147 22.57 2.02 -5.12
C THR A 147 22.93 3.37 -5.74
N ILE A 148 23.15 3.45 -7.06
CA ILE A 148 23.41 4.72 -7.76
C ILE A 148 22.22 5.69 -7.64
N LEU A 149 20.98 5.21 -7.79
CA LEU A 149 19.77 6.03 -7.61
C LEU A 149 19.65 6.56 -6.17
N GLU A 150 20.03 5.75 -5.18
CA GLU A 150 19.97 6.09 -3.76
C GLU A 150 21.06 7.07 -3.33
N GLU A 151 22.34 6.78 -3.61
CA GLU A 151 23.49 7.60 -3.22
C GLU A 151 23.43 9.01 -3.83
N ASN A 152 22.92 9.13 -5.07
CA ASN A 152 22.76 10.41 -5.76
C ASN A 152 21.39 11.06 -5.51
N ASN A 153 20.52 10.46 -4.68
CA ASN A 153 19.17 10.93 -4.35
C ASN A 153 18.33 11.30 -5.60
N ILE A 154 18.40 10.46 -6.65
CA ILE A 154 17.81 10.77 -7.95
C ILE A 154 16.27 10.80 -7.86
N GLY A 155 15.67 11.90 -8.34
CA GLY A 155 14.22 12.14 -8.27
C GLY A 155 13.69 12.13 -6.84
N ASP A 156 14.37 12.81 -5.91
CA ASP A 156 14.04 12.89 -4.48
C ASP A 156 13.94 11.52 -3.77
N GLY A 157 14.64 10.51 -4.31
CA GLY A 157 14.58 9.13 -3.86
C GLY A 157 13.36 8.34 -4.36
N TYR A 158 12.43 8.96 -5.07
CA TYR A 158 11.28 8.26 -5.67
C TYR A 158 11.72 7.29 -6.78
N CYS A 159 12.78 7.61 -7.54
CA CYS A 159 13.32 6.69 -8.54
C CYS A 159 13.83 5.41 -7.88
N ALA A 160 14.61 5.52 -6.79
CA ALA A 160 15.06 4.38 -6.00
C ALA A 160 13.89 3.59 -5.40
N ALA A 161 12.91 4.27 -4.78
CA ALA A 161 11.76 3.62 -4.16
C ALA A 161 10.73 3.02 -5.13
N TRP A 162 10.77 3.43 -6.41
CA TRP A 162 10.08 2.73 -7.50
C TRP A 162 10.87 1.50 -7.92
N TYR A 163 12.18 1.65 -8.12
CA TYR A 163 13.06 0.62 -8.65
C TYR A 163 13.24 -0.55 -7.66
N SER A 164 13.37 -0.28 -6.37
CA SER A 164 13.52 -1.29 -5.30
C SER A 164 12.34 -2.28 -5.22
N ARG A 165 11.17 -1.92 -5.75
CA ARG A 165 10.01 -2.82 -5.84
C ARG A 165 10.27 -4.03 -6.74
N ARG A 166 11.23 -3.96 -7.67
CA ARG A 166 11.62 -5.07 -8.57
C ARG A 166 12.16 -6.29 -7.82
N PHE A 167 12.75 -6.07 -6.65
CA PHE A 167 13.33 -7.09 -5.78
C PHE A 167 12.30 -7.71 -4.81
N CYS A 168 11.11 -7.12 -4.70
CA CYS A 168 10.07 -7.54 -3.75
C CYS A 168 9.00 -8.39 -4.45
N GLU A 169 8.82 -9.63 -3.99
CA GLU A 169 7.71 -10.45 -4.46
C GLU A 169 6.36 -10.01 -3.85
N PRO A 170 5.23 -10.26 -4.56
CA PRO A 170 3.90 -10.07 -4.00
C PRO A 170 3.64 -10.93 -2.77
N VAL A 171 2.90 -10.41 -1.78
CA VAL A 171 2.48 -11.19 -0.61
C VAL A 171 1.46 -12.26 -1.01
N SER A 172 1.81 -13.53 -0.77
CA SER A 172 0.93 -14.69 -0.94
C SER A 172 0.12 -14.97 0.34
N VAL A 173 -0.83 -15.90 0.24
CA VAL A 173 -1.45 -16.55 1.40
C VAL A 173 -1.29 -18.04 1.20
N GLU A 174 -0.67 -18.71 2.17
CA GLU A 174 -0.26 -20.12 2.07
C GLU A 174 -0.69 -20.89 3.32
N LEU A 175 -0.98 -22.18 3.15
CA LEU A 175 -1.33 -23.08 4.26
C LEU A 175 -0.10 -23.62 4.99
N LYS A 176 1.10 -23.36 4.44
CA LYS A 176 2.38 -23.70 5.06
C LYS A 176 2.96 -22.45 5.72
N PRO A 177 3.56 -22.56 6.92
CA PRO A 177 4.29 -21.47 7.54
C PRO A 177 5.42 -20.97 6.65
N GLY A 178 5.52 -19.66 6.49
CA GLY A 178 6.59 -19.02 5.71
C GLY A 178 6.88 -17.60 6.20
N PRO A 179 8.08 -17.06 5.87
CA PRO A 179 8.50 -15.74 6.31
C PRO A 179 7.67 -14.64 5.65
N HIS A 180 7.58 -13.48 6.31
CA HIS A 180 7.06 -12.25 5.73
C HIS A 180 8.18 -11.20 5.72
N SER A 181 8.92 -11.12 4.63
CA SER A 181 10.08 -10.22 4.48
C SER A 181 9.74 -8.76 4.71
N GLY A 182 8.60 -8.26 4.21
CA GLY A 182 8.12 -6.90 4.53
C GLY A 182 8.11 -6.60 6.02
N LEU A 183 7.49 -7.46 6.82
CA LEU A 183 7.37 -7.26 8.26
C LEU A 183 8.62 -7.71 9.07
N GLY A 184 9.57 -8.43 8.47
CA GLY A 184 10.71 -9.01 9.19
C GLY A 184 10.35 -10.19 10.10
N LEU A 185 9.25 -10.91 9.80
CA LEU A 185 8.70 -11.96 10.66
C LEU A 185 8.96 -13.36 10.09
N ALA A 186 9.16 -14.34 10.97
CA ALA A 186 9.33 -15.75 10.60
C ALA A 186 8.01 -16.41 10.16
N THR A 187 6.89 -15.99 10.75
CA THR A 187 5.52 -16.38 10.38
C THR A 187 4.57 -15.22 10.69
N TYR A 188 3.50 -15.06 9.91
CA TYR A 188 2.48 -14.04 10.19
C TYR A 188 1.09 -14.52 9.75
N VAL A 189 0.11 -14.51 10.67
CA VAL A 189 -1.30 -14.88 10.38
C VAL A 189 -2.21 -13.68 10.70
N GLN A 190 -3.16 -13.37 9.82
CA GLN A 190 -4.12 -12.30 10.06
C GLN A 190 -5.37 -12.81 10.77
N TRP A 191 -5.66 -12.22 11.93
CA TRP A 191 -6.80 -12.61 12.77
C TRP A 191 -7.48 -11.43 13.51
N SER A 192 -6.91 -10.23 13.44
CA SER A 192 -7.31 -9.06 14.23
C SER A 192 -8.54 -8.30 13.69
N SER A 193 -9.25 -8.81 12.69
CA SER A 193 -10.38 -8.12 12.05
C SER A 193 -11.48 -9.07 11.51
N PRO A 194 -11.99 -10.02 12.30
CA PRO A 194 -12.97 -11.03 11.85
C PRO A 194 -14.30 -10.43 11.34
N ILE A 195 -14.68 -9.24 11.81
CA ILE A 195 -15.91 -8.55 11.37
C ILE A 195 -15.85 -8.15 9.87
N ARG A 196 -14.65 -7.87 9.34
CA ARG A 196 -14.45 -7.32 7.98
C ARG A 196 -13.55 -8.16 7.07
N ARG A 197 -12.94 -9.24 7.60
CA ARG A 197 -12.11 -10.19 6.84
C ARG A 197 -12.62 -11.59 7.13
N TYR A 198 -13.22 -12.23 6.13
CA TYR A 198 -13.72 -13.60 6.25
C TYR A 198 -12.60 -14.60 6.61
N CYS A 199 -11.37 -14.39 6.09
CA CYS A 199 -10.20 -15.18 6.44
C CYS A 199 -9.85 -15.10 7.95
N ASP A 200 -9.96 -13.92 8.58
CA ASP A 200 -9.77 -13.78 10.02
C ASP A 200 -10.86 -14.52 10.80
N LEU A 201 -12.12 -14.48 10.34
CA LEU A 201 -13.22 -15.23 10.95
C LEU A 201 -12.97 -16.74 10.86
N GLN A 202 -12.53 -17.23 9.71
CA GLN A 202 -12.08 -18.61 9.50
C GLN A 202 -10.96 -18.99 10.50
N VAL A 203 -9.95 -18.14 10.68
CA VAL A 203 -8.88 -18.34 11.69
C VAL A 203 -9.45 -18.41 13.12
N HIS A 204 -10.40 -17.54 13.48
CA HIS A 204 -11.06 -17.60 14.79
C HIS A 204 -11.80 -18.92 15.00
N SER A 205 -12.46 -19.46 13.97
CA SER A 205 -13.12 -20.77 14.03
C SER A 205 -12.11 -21.90 14.25
N THR A 206 -11.01 -21.95 13.49
CA THR A 206 -9.95 -22.96 13.66
C THR A 206 -9.34 -22.92 15.08
N VAL A 207 -9.05 -21.73 15.60
CA VAL A 207 -8.52 -21.55 16.96
C VAL A 207 -9.52 -22.04 18.02
N LYS A 208 -10.81 -21.69 17.87
CA LYS A 208 -11.87 -22.14 18.81
C LYS A 208 -12.08 -23.64 18.76
N GLN A 209 -12.11 -24.24 17.56
CA GLN A 209 -12.19 -25.68 17.36
C GLN A 209 -11.05 -26.40 18.10
N TYR A 210 -9.81 -25.97 17.89
CA TYR A 210 -8.65 -26.52 18.59
C TYR A 210 -8.77 -26.41 20.12
N LEU A 211 -9.09 -25.22 20.65
CA LEU A 211 -9.17 -25.00 22.11
C LEU A 211 -10.29 -25.81 22.77
N ARG A 212 -11.45 -25.95 22.11
CA ARG A 212 -12.56 -26.80 22.59
C ARG A 212 -12.18 -28.27 22.57
N ARG A 213 -11.55 -28.73 21.50
CA ARG A 213 -11.04 -30.09 21.32
C ARG A 213 -10.07 -30.49 22.43
N GLU A 214 -9.07 -29.65 22.74
CA GLU A 214 -8.13 -29.90 23.83
C GLU A 214 -8.84 -29.93 25.20
N LYS A 215 -9.77 -29.00 25.47
CA LYS A 215 -10.56 -29.00 26.71
C LYS A 215 -11.40 -30.26 26.88
N ILE A 216 -11.95 -30.81 25.79
CA ILE A 216 -12.69 -32.08 25.81
C ILE A 216 -11.76 -33.26 26.09
N LYS A 217 -10.56 -33.30 25.48
CA LYS A 217 -9.54 -34.32 25.81
C LYS A 217 -9.18 -34.29 27.30
N GLU A 218 -9.08 -33.10 27.91
CA GLU A 218 -8.84 -32.96 29.36
C GLU A 218 -10.03 -33.46 30.19
N LEU A 219 -11.26 -33.07 29.84
CA LEU A 219 -12.49 -33.53 30.51
C LEU A 219 -12.63 -35.05 30.48
N VAL A 220 -12.47 -35.67 29.30
CA VAL A 220 -12.60 -37.12 29.11
C VAL A 220 -11.50 -37.88 29.88
N LYS A 221 -10.26 -37.38 29.89
CA LYS A 221 -9.18 -37.93 30.74
C LYS A 221 -9.49 -37.84 32.23
N GLY A 222 -10.23 -36.82 32.66
CA GLY A 222 -10.73 -36.65 34.03
C GLY A 222 -11.97 -37.48 34.36
N GLY A 223 -12.47 -38.32 33.45
CA GLY A 223 -13.72 -39.08 33.63
C GLY A 223 -15.00 -38.23 33.51
N GLY A 224 -14.89 -37.00 33.02
CA GLY A 224 -16.03 -36.10 32.78
C GLY A 224 -16.81 -36.47 31.53
N ILE A 225 -18.13 -36.22 31.57
CA ILE A 225 -19.04 -36.42 30.44
C ILE A 225 -18.95 -35.21 29.49
N VAL A 226 -18.91 -35.47 28.17
CA VAL A 226 -18.94 -34.41 27.15
C VAL A 226 -20.37 -33.86 27.06
N PRO A 227 -20.60 -32.53 27.07
CA PRO A 227 -21.95 -31.98 26.97
C PRO A 227 -22.59 -32.26 25.61
N ASP A 228 -23.86 -32.69 25.61
CA ASP A 228 -24.64 -33.04 24.40
C ASP A 228 -24.76 -31.90 23.36
N LEU A 229 -24.53 -30.65 23.78
CA LEU A 229 -24.55 -29.46 22.93
C LEU A 229 -23.28 -29.29 22.07
N VAL A 230 -22.24 -30.12 22.26
CA VAL A 230 -21.01 -30.04 21.46
C VAL A 230 -21.16 -30.84 20.18
N SER A 231 -21.09 -30.16 19.04
CA SER A 231 -21.10 -30.79 17.71
C SER A 231 -19.70 -31.09 17.18
N ASP A 232 -19.62 -31.94 16.15
CA ASP A 232 -18.39 -32.17 15.37
C ASP A 232 -17.85 -30.87 14.74
N GLU A 233 -18.73 -29.95 14.33
CA GLU A 233 -18.37 -28.63 13.80
C GLU A 233 -17.70 -27.74 14.86
N ASP A 234 -18.14 -27.85 16.12
CA ASP A 234 -17.59 -27.05 17.22
C ASP A 234 -16.14 -27.38 17.55
N ILE A 235 -15.70 -28.61 17.26
CA ILE A 235 -14.32 -29.09 17.50
C ILE A 235 -13.52 -29.36 16.23
N GLY A 236 -14.15 -29.40 15.05
CA GLY A 236 -13.52 -29.64 13.75
C GLY A 236 -13.07 -31.09 13.53
N GLU A 237 -13.67 -32.06 14.23
CA GLU A 237 -13.44 -33.50 14.10
C GLU A 237 -14.65 -34.27 14.70
N SER A 238 -14.72 -35.59 14.50
CA SER A 238 -15.77 -36.43 15.09
C SER A 238 -15.63 -36.50 16.62
N VAL A 239 -16.65 -36.05 17.37
CA VAL A 239 -16.72 -36.17 18.84
C VAL A 239 -16.66 -37.64 19.25
N HIS A 240 -17.30 -38.52 18.48
CA HIS A 240 -17.30 -39.96 18.70
C HIS A 240 -15.90 -40.59 18.54
N ASP A 241 -15.13 -40.16 17.54
CA ASP A 241 -13.79 -40.70 17.28
C ASP A 241 -12.80 -40.18 18.34
N LEU A 242 -12.96 -38.92 18.75
CA LEU A 242 -12.25 -38.31 19.87
C LEU A 242 -12.47 -39.08 21.19
N LEU A 243 -13.71 -39.50 21.46
CA LEU A 243 -14.07 -40.29 22.65
C LEU A 243 -13.51 -41.71 22.62
N LYS A 244 -13.41 -42.34 21.44
CA LYS A 244 -12.91 -43.71 21.31
C LYS A 244 -11.39 -43.84 21.40
N GLY A 245 -10.65 -42.73 21.39
CA GLY A 245 -9.18 -42.74 21.45
C GLY A 245 -8.49 -43.36 20.22
N SER A 246 -9.26 -43.71 19.18
CA SER A 246 -8.76 -44.29 17.95
C SER A 246 -8.17 -43.19 17.06
N GLY A 247 -6.84 -43.09 17.01
CA GLY A 247 -6.10 -42.21 16.09
C GLY A 247 -6.23 -42.58 14.60
N GLN A 248 -7.27 -43.30 14.21
CA GLN A 248 -7.63 -43.60 12.82
C GLN A 248 -8.88 -42.81 12.48
N THR A 249 -8.73 -41.75 11.68
CA THR A 249 -9.84 -41.00 11.09
C THR A 249 -10.57 -41.88 10.08
N SER A 250 -11.61 -42.57 10.52
CA SER A 250 -12.42 -43.47 9.69
C SER A 250 -13.32 -42.71 8.72
N GLY A 251 -12.73 -42.20 7.63
CA GLY A 251 -13.40 -41.73 6.41
C GLY A 251 -14.34 -40.51 6.53
N CYS A 252 -14.68 -40.08 7.75
CA CYS A 252 -15.53 -38.93 7.98
C CYS A 252 -14.80 -37.65 7.51
N LYS A 253 -15.51 -36.77 6.80
CA LYS A 253 -14.97 -35.47 6.40
C LYS A 253 -14.58 -34.72 7.67
N VAL A 254 -13.28 -34.53 7.89
CA VAL A 254 -12.79 -33.47 8.78
C VAL A 254 -13.48 -32.18 8.33
N PHE A 255 -14.14 -31.47 9.24
CA PHE A 255 -14.74 -30.16 8.97
C PHE A 255 -13.63 -29.12 8.82
N SER A 256 -12.84 -29.27 7.77
CA SER A 256 -11.70 -28.44 7.45
C SER A 256 -12.16 -27.14 6.81
N ILE A 257 -11.70 -26.04 7.38
CA ILE A 257 -12.03 -24.70 6.90
C ILE A 257 -11.23 -24.41 5.63
N ASP A 258 -11.92 -24.24 4.50
CA ASP A 258 -11.27 -23.91 3.23
C ASP A 258 -10.93 -22.41 3.17
N TYR A 259 -9.66 -22.09 3.42
CA TYR A 259 -9.16 -20.72 3.29
C TYR A 259 -9.08 -20.24 1.82
N ASN A 260 -9.16 -21.13 0.82
CA ASN A 260 -9.10 -20.72 -0.59
C ASN A 260 -10.31 -19.89 -1.02
N GLU A 261 -11.50 -20.17 -0.47
CA GLU A 261 -12.71 -19.37 -0.67
C GLU A 261 -12.48 -17.90 -0.29
N SER A 262 -11.95 -17.64 0.92
CA SER A 262 -11.73 -16.28 1.41
C SER A 262 -10.60 -15.56 0.65
N ILE A 263 -9.58 -16.29 0.18
CA ILE A 263 -8.54 -15.77 -0.72
C ILE A 263 -9.15 -15.40 -2.08
N GLY A 264 -10.07 -16.20 -2.62
CA GLY A 264 -10.79 -15.92 -3.87
C GLY A 264 -11.63 -14.65 -3.79
N LEU A 265 -12.47 -14.54 -2.76
CA LEU A 265 -13.31 -13.36 -2.53
C LEU A 265 -12.49 -12.06 -2.40
N GLN A 266 -11.33 -12.11 -1.72
CA GLN A 266 -10.43 -10.95 -1.62
C GLN A 266 -9.89 -10.49 -2.97
N LYS A 267 -9.58 -11.40 -3.90
CA LYS A 267 -9.09 -11.03 -5.25
C LYS A 267 -10.17 -10.27 -6.02
N THR A 268 -11.41 -10.76 -6.00
CA THR A 268 -12.56 -10.12 -6.66
C THR A 268 -12.87 -8.74 -6.07
N ALA A 269 -12.87 -8.61 -4.74
CA ALA A 269 -13.11 -7.33 -4.06
C ALA A 269 -12.04 -6.27 -4.43
N ARG A 270 -10.75 -6.65 -4.49
CA ARG A 270 -9.67 -5.74 -4.90
C ARG A 270 -9.83 -5.25 -6.35
N LEU A 271 -10.30 -6.09 -7.27
CA LEU A 271 -10.54 -5.68 -8.66
C LEU A 271 -11.61 -4.58 -8.75
N LEU A 272 -12.71 -4.73 -8.02
CA LEU A 272 -13.78 -3.72 -7.97
C LEU A 272 -13.31 -2.43 -7.29
N GLN A 273 -12.58 -2.56 -6.17
CA GLN A 273 -12.01 -1.42 -5.44
C GLN A 273 -11.06 -0.60 -6.34
N ASN A 274 -10.15 -1.26 -7.05
CA ASN A 274 -9.20 -0.61 -7.96
C ASN A 274 -9.92 0.12 -9.12
N LYS A 275 -10.96 -0.49 -9.70
CA LYS A 275 -11.79 0.14 -10.74
C LYS A 275 -12.52 1.38 -10.21
N SER A 276 -13.13 1.28 -9.03
CA SER A 276 -13.83 2.39 -8.37
C SER A 276 -12.88 3.54 -8.02
N GLN A 277 -11.72 3.24 -7.41
CA GLN A 277 -10.70 4.24 -7.11
C GLN A 277 -10.15 4.91 -8.37
N THR A 278 -9.95 4.15 -9.45
CA THR A 278 -9.53 4.71 -10.75
C THR A 278 -10.59 5.65 -11.32
N TYR A 279 -11.86 5.24 -11.32
CA TYR A 279 -12.97 6.09 -11.75
C TYR A 279 -13.01 7.41 -10.96
N TRP A 280 -13.01 7.36 -9.63
CA TRP A 280 -13.11 8.55 -8.78
C TRP A 280 -11.87 9.45 -8.86
N MET A 281 -10.67 8.88 -9.07
CA MET A 281 -9.46 9.65 -9.36
C MET A 281 -9.57 10.42 -10.68
N LEU A 282 -10.02 9.76 -11.74
CA LEU A 282 -10.18 10.42 -13.04
C LEU A 282 -11.31 11.46 -13.02
N GLU A 283 -12.39 11.20 -12.28
CA GLU A 283 -13.49 12.14 -12.08
C GLU A 283 -13.05 13.37 -11.27
N PHE A 284 -12.23 13.19 -10.23
CA PHE A 284 -11.59 14.29 -9.51
C PHE A 284 -10.74 15.16 -10.46
N ILE A 285 -9.84 14.54 -11.24
CA ILE A 285 -8.97 15.24 -12.19
C ILE A 285 -9.81 15.99 -13.24
N ARG A 286 -10.87 15.37 -13.77
CA ARG A 286 -11.81 15.99 -14.74
C ARG A 286 -12.48 17.24 -14.16
N ARG A 287 -13.06 17.14 -12.96
CA ARG A 287 -13.70 18.27 -12.27
C ARG A 287 -12.69 19.39 -11.94
N PHE A 288 -11.51 19.01 -11.45
CA PHE A 288 -10.44 19.95 -11.13
C PHE A 288 -10.02 20.79 -12.34
N ILE A 289 -9.78 20.16 -13.50
CA ILE A 289 -9.36 20.89 -14.72
C ILE A 289 -10.50 21.76 -15.28
N ASN A 290 -11.74 21.28 -15.21
CA ASN A 290 -12.90 22.07 -15.61
C ASN A 290 -13.12 23.31 -14.71
N SER A 291 -12.67 23.27 -13.46
CA SER A 291 -12.76 24.42 -12.53
C SER A 291 -11.72 25.52 -12.81
N ILE A 292 -10.71 25.25 -13.66
CA ILE A 292 -9.66 26.23 -14.00
C ILE A 292 -10.15 27.09 -15.18
N PRO A 293 -10.35 28.42 -15.00
CA PRO A 293 -10.86 29.31 -16.04
C PRO A 293 -10.00 29.31 -17.30
N ASN A 294 -10.62 29.44 -18.47
CA ASN A 294 -9.91 29.65 -19.74
C ASN A 294 -9.52 31.14 -19.89
N ASP A 295 -8.40 31.43 -20.56
CA ASP A 295 -7.80 32.79 -20.61
C ASP A 295 -8.70 33.88 -21.24
N GLU A 296 -9.71 33.50 -22.02
CA GLU A 296 -10.50 34.43 -22.84
C GLU A 296 -11.36 35.42 -22.03
N GLU A 297 -11.65 35.13 -20.75
CA GLU A 297 -12.41 36.04 -19.88
C GLU A 297 -11.53 37.02 -19.07
N SER A 298 -10.23 36.75 -18.93
CA SER A 298 -9.30 37.55 -18.11
C SER A 298 -8.63 38.70 -18.88
N LYS A 299 -9.43 39.62 -19.44
CA LYS A 299 -8.95 40.95 -19.90
C LYS A 299 -8.66 41.87 -18.71
N GLY A 300 -7.70 41.51 -17.86
CA GLY A 300 -7.31 42.29 -16.68
C GLY A 300 -5.99 41.81 -16.09
N GLY A 301 -4.98 42.68 -16.12
CA GLY A 301 -3.56 42.34 -15.90
C GLY A 301 -3.24 41.47 -14.67
N GLY A 302 -2.62 40.32 -14.94
CA GLY A 302 -1.91 39.46 -13.99
C GLY A 302 -1.06 38.46 -14.78
N ALA A 303 0.26 38.49 -14.62
CA ALA A 303 1.19 37.83 -15.53
C ALA A 303 1.32 36.32 -15.30
N GLY A 304 0.40 35.54 -15.88
CA GLY A 304 0.50 34.08 -16.00
C GLY A 304 -0.66 33.50 -16.79
N THR A 305 -0.38 32.74 -17.85
CA THR A 305 -1.42 32.21 -18.75
C THR A 305 -2.21 31.07 -18.08
N SER A 306 -3.48 30.88 -18.44
CA SER A 306 -4.29 29.72 -18.01
C SER A 306 -3.65 28.40 -18.43
N ILE A 307 -2.91 28.40 -19.54
CA ILE A 307 -2.09 27.26 -19.96
C ILE A 307 -1.09 26.89 -18.86
N ASP A 308 -0.45 27.85 -18.18
CA ASP A 308 0.44 27.60 -17.04
C ASP A 308 -0.32 27.00 -15.84
N LYS A 309 -1.57 27.43 -15.61
CA LYS A 309 -2.43 26.91 -14.52
C LYS A 309 -2.89 25.46 -14.75
N LYS A 310 -2.79 24.93 -15.98
CA LYS A 310 -3.16 23.56 -16.37
C LYS A 310 -1.95 22.63 -16.54
N LYS A 311 -0.73 23.07 -16.20
CA LYS A 311 0.48 22.24 -16.21
C LYS A 311 0.65 21.51 -14.87
N PHE A 312 1.01 20.23 -14.95
CA PHE A 312 1.25 19.36 -13.81
C PHE A 312 2.69 18.86 -13.86
N LYS A 313 3.40 18.96 -12.73
CA LYS A 313 4.80 18.54 -12.67
C LYS A 313 4.87 17.03 -12.51
N ALA A 314 5.79 16.38 -13.24
CA ALA A 314 6.10 14.98 -13.02
C ALA A 314 7.61 14.72 -13.07
N VAL A 315 8.04 13.66 -12.36
CA VAL A 315 9.39 13.11 -12.44
C VAL A 315 9.35 11.73 -13.11
N VAL A 316 10.34 11.44 -13.96
CA VAL A 316 10.54 10.11 -14.55
C VAL A 316 11.10 9.17 -13.48
N LEU A 317 10.33 8.15 -13.10
CA LEU A 317 10.74 7.13 -12.13
C LEU A 317 11.69 6.11 -12.75
N GLY A 318 11.52 5.81 -14.04
CA GLY A 318 12.40 4.91 -14.78
C GLY A 318 11.78 4.38 -16.08
N CYS A 319 12.59 3.61 -16.81
CA CYS A 319 12.21 3.02 -18.10
C CYS A 319 11.52 1.65 -17.91
N LEU A 320 10.46 1.39 -18.70
CA LEU A 320 9.85 0.07 -18.87
C LEU A 320 10.37 -0.60 -20.14
N ASP A 321 10.40 0.13 -21.26
CA ASP A 321 10.87 -0.35 -22.56
C ASP A 321 11.47 0.82 -23.34
N ALA A 322 12.79 0.81 -23.53
CA ALA A 322 13.51 1.88 -24.22
C ALA A 322 13.20 1.90 -25.73
N ASN A 323 12.88 0.76 -26.35
CA ASN A 323 12.58 0.66 -27.77
C ASN A 323 11.20 1.25 -28.09
N ALA A 324 10.22 1.01 -27.22
CA ALA A 324 8.90 1.62 -27.30
C ALA A 324 8.83 3.06 -26.76
N GLY A 325 9.93 3.59 -26.20
CA GLY A 325 9.99 4.89 -25.52
C GLY A 325 9.04 4.96 -24.32
N LEU A 326 8.90 3.85 -23.59
CA LEU A 326 7.89 3.66 -22.53
C LEU A 326 8.52 3.81 -21.14
N TYR A 327 8.01 4.79 -20.39
CA TYR A 327 8.52 5.21 -19.09
C TYR A 327 7.42 5.16 -18.03
N VAL A 328 7.80 5.10 -16.75
CA VAL A 328 6.90 5.45 -15.64
C VAL A 328 7.25 6.85 -15.15
N ILE A 329 6.22 7.67 -14.98
CA ILE A 329 6.30 9.00 -14.39
C ILE A 329 5.46 9.06 -13.11
N TYR A 330 5.82 9.96 -12.20
CA TYR A 330 5.06 10.29 -11.00
C TYR A 330 4.58 11.74 -11.08
N LEU A 331 3.26 11.95 -11.05
CA LEU A 331 2.63 13.28 -11.04
C LEU A 331 2.50 13.78 -9.59
N TYR A 332 3.29 14.78 -9.22
CA TYR A 332 3.42 15.28 -7.84
C TYR A 332 2.07 15.76 -7.28
N ASP A 333 1.38 16.67 -8.00
CA ASP A 333 0.13 17.30 -7.56
C ASP A 333 -1.06 16.33 -7.40
N LEU A 334 -0.92 15.09 -7.89
CA LEU A 334 -1.97 14.07 -7.87
C LEU A 334 -1.59 12.81 -7.08
N GLY A 335 -0.32 12.62 -6.75
CA GLY A 335 0.18 11.40 -6.11
C GLY A 335 -0.04 10.14 -6.96
N ILE A 336 0.03 10.24 -8.30
CA ILE A 336 -0.22 9.09 -9.18
C ILE A 336 1.00 8.68 -10.00
N GLU A 337 1.28 7.38 -9.97
CA GLU A 337 2.20 6.71 -10.90
C GLU A 337 1.45 6.43 -12.23
N ARG A 338 2.04 6.81 -13.37
CA ARG A 338 1.46 6.59 -14.70
C ARG A 338 2.52 6.17 -15.71
N THR A 339 2.13 5.29 -16.62
CA THR A 339 2.93 4.97 -17.80
C THR A 339 2.81 6.09 -18.82
N TYR A 340 3.94 6.55 -19.33
CA TYR A 340 4.05 7.58 -20.37
C TYR A 340 4.85 7.05 -21.55
N ARG A 341 4.46 7.43 -22.77
CA ARG A 341 5.23 7.16 -23.99
C ARG A 341 5.86 8.46 -24.47
N SER A 342 7.18 8.51 -24.52
CA SER A 342 7.95 9.68 -24.91
C SER A 342 7.65 10.09 -26.35
N GLU A 343 7.29 11.36 -26.53
CA GLU A 343 7.10 11.99 -27.82
C GLU A 343 8.41 11.95 -28.63
N ALA A 344 8.32 11.74 -29.95
CA ALA A 344 9.46 11.56 -30.86
C ALA A 344 10.53 10.52 -30.44
N ARG A 345 10.22 9.58 -29.54
CA ARG A 345 11.17 8.60 -28.95
C ARG A 345 12.38 9.25 -28.27
N LEU A 346 12.21 10.44 -27.71
CA LEU A 346 13.27 11.11 -26.95
C LEU A 346 13.62 10.26 -25.71
N LYS A 347 14.90 9.94 -25.56
CA LYS A 347 15.38 9.12 -24.43
C LYS A 347 15.33 9.97 -23.15
N LEU A 348 14.54 9.52 -22.19
CA LEU A 348 14.45 10.08 -20.85
C LEU A 348 15.28 9.22 -19.88
N GLU A 349 15.83 9.85 -18.84
CA GLU A 349 16.54 9.20 -17.73
C GLU A 349 15.71 9.34 -16.43
N PRO A 350 15.92 8.48 -15.41
CA PRO A 350 15.27 8.68 -14.12
C PRO A 350 15.69 10.01 -13.48
N GLY A 351 14.76 10.69 -12.85
CA GLY A 351 14.96 12.02 -12.27
C GLY A 351 14.68 13.18 -13.24
N ASP A 352 14.49 12.91 -14.54
CA ASP A 352 14.06 13.94 -15.50
C ASP A 352 12.70 14.54 -15.07
N GLU A 353 12.64 15.86 -14.96
CA GLU A 353 11.41 16.59 -14.65
C GLU A 353 10.73 17.08 -15.93
N ILE A 354 9.43 16.79 -16.06
CA ILE A 354 8.62 17.12 -17.24
C ILE A 354 7.29 17.73 -16.80
N TRP A 355 6.87 18.79 -17.49
CA TRP A 355 5.55 19.39 -17.30
C TRP A 355 4.55 18.82 -18.31
N PHE A 356 3.42 18.34 -17.80
CA PHE A 356 2.37 17.71 -18.58
C PHE A 356 1.07 18.51 -18.56
N ILE A 357 0.31 18.44 -19.65
CA ILE A 357 -1.11 18.77 -19.71
C ILE A 357 -1.93 17.50 -19.96
N PHE A 358 -3.19 17.52 -19.52
CA PHE A 358 -4.14 16.44 -19.79
C PHE A 358 -4.81 16.65 -21.15
N SER A 359 -4.53 15.78 -22.11
CA SER A 359 -5.09 15.85 -23.47
C SER A 359 -6.39 15.06 -23.65
N LYS A 360 -6.64 14.05 -22.81
CA LYS A 360 -7.95 13.36 -22.73
C LYS A 360 -8.14 12.70 -21.37
N ILE A 361 -9.32 12.89 -20.77
CA ILE A 361 -9.74 12.23 -19.53
C ILE A 361 -11.11 11.59 -19.78
N ASP A 362 -11.23 10.30 -19.51
CA ASP A 362 -12.51 9.58 -19.51
C ASP A 362 -12.57 8.66 -18.29
N PRO A 363 -13.30 9.06 -17.22
CA PRO A 363 -13.41 8.26 -16.00
C PRO A 363 -14.10 6.91 -16.24
N LYS A 364 -15.09 6.84 -17.14
CA LYS A 364 -15.87 5.62 -17.41
C LYS A 364 -15.04 4.58 -18.15
N LEU A 365 -14.21 5.02 -19.10
CA LEU A 365 -13.29 4.15 -19.84
C LEU A 365 -11.93 3.94 -19.13
N GLY A 366 -11.67 4.61 -18.01
CA GLY A 366 -10.39 4.54 -17.31
C GLY A 366 -9.24 5.24 -18.05
N ILE A 367 -9.53 6.13 -19.00
CA ILE A 367 -8.53 6.73 -19.89
C ILE A 367 -7.98 8.02 -19.27
N LEU A 368 -6.66 8.11 -19.20
CA LEU A 368 -5.91 9.32 -18.90
C LEU A 368 -4.80 9.47 -19.95
N LYS A 369 -4.87 10.52 -20.77
CA LYS A 369 -3.82 10.89 -21.71
C LYS A 369 -3.13 12.17 -21.27
N LEU A 370 -1.81 12.14 -21.35
CA LEU A 370 -0.89 13.21 -21.01
C LEU A 370 -0.16 13.63 -22.29
N SER A 371 0.17 14.91 -22.41
CA SER A 371 1.00 15.47 -23.46
C SER A 371 2.04 16.39 -22.82
N ALA A 372 3.30 16.29 -23.25
CA ALA A 372 4.38 17.08 -22.66
C ALA A 372 4.34 18.52 -23.18
N VAL A 373 4.59 19.50 -22.31
CA VAL A 373 4.58 20.94 -22.68
C VAL A 373 5.98 21.55 -22.67
N SER A 374 6.88 21.02 -21.85
CA SER A 374 8.29 21.41 -21.86
C SER A 374 9.16 20.17 -21.70
N MET A 375 10.15 20.04 -22.58
CA MET A 375 11.21 19.04 -22.48
C MET A 375 12.07 19.27 -21.23
N PRO A 376 12.68 18.23 -20.64
CA PRO A 376 13.49 18.35 -19.42
C PRO A 376 14.62 19.36 -19.58
N VAL A 377 14.70 20.27 -18.61
CA VAL A 377 15.86 21.15 -18.44
C VAL A 377 16.97 20.29 -17.86
N GLY A 378 17.85 19.78 -18.73
CA GLY A 378 18.86 18.80 -18.36
C GLY A 378 19.81 19.29 -17.25
N LEU A 379 19.59 18.79 -16.04
CA LEU A 379 20.57 18.86 -14.94
C LEU A 379 21.82 18.06 -15.36
N GLY A 380 22.86 18.76 -15.78
CA GLY A 380 24.19 18.15 -15.93
C GLY A 380 24.64 17.74 -17.33
N ARG A 381 24.27 18.45 -18.41
CA ARG A 381 25.23 18.58 -19.53
C ARG A 381 26.32 19.58 -19.16
N GLN A 382 27.23 19.18 -18.26
CA GLN A 382 28.53 19.83 -18.21
C GLN A 382 29.21 19.60 -19.56
N SER A 383 29.49 20.71 -20.25
CA SER A 383 30.28 20.76 -21.47
C SER A 383 31.64 20.11 -21.21
N LYS A 384 31.84 18.86 -21.66
CA LYS A 384 33.18 18.36 -21.98
C LYS A 384 33.71 19.18 -23.15
N LYS A 385 34.51 20.20 -22.83
CA LYS A 385 35.53 20.74 -23.73
C LYS A 385 36.76 19.86 -23.66
#